data_AF-A0A7G6TX01-F1
#
_entry.id   AF-A0A7G6TX01-F1
#
_cell.length_a   1.000
_cell.length_b   1.000
_cell.length_c   1.000
_cell.angle_alpha   90.00
_cell.angle_beta   90.00
_cell.angle_gamma   90.00
#
_symmetry.space_group_name_H-M   'P 1'
#
loop_
_entity.id
_entity.type
_entity.pdbx_description
1 polymer ?
#
loop_
_entity_poly.entity_id
_entity_poly.type
_entity_poly.pdbx_seq_one_letter_code
_entity_poly.pdbx_strand_id
1 'polypeptide(L)'
;MNLLESLPTVIGIAAVAPALLVLWLVIAADERPGPPGLVWASFLLGAASISLLGYARALFAAIPGLTDNPTLAMVLHAVFGVAAPEEIVKIFVIIAVSTQRARTADPMDTVVYGAAAGLGFAAYENLVYLLQYPEMWRTLAVLRSVLTVPFHGALGVIAGAYIAITRSGRALGAHRRDGWAFIRTPMLIVLAPVTLHACFDLPLLTLQRHPEIVGVLRRVLEAAGVVIGFGTIALAARLVRRIGAHHAPHTEVSRERLSQLRGMWALLVAGGGAGFAGTAFLLTSIHHWFTNPARNVTMVLIPLGLASIAIGAVLLVLTTTAYILGRNRMRTAAPAMTAQS
;
A
#
# COMPACT_ATOMS: atom_id res chain seq x y z
N MET A 1 -12.36 24.23 19.82
CA MET A 1 -11.88 23.32 18.76
C MET A 1 -10.80 22.45 19.35
N ASN A 2 -10.99 21.14 19.31
CA ASN A 2 -10.60 20.22 20.38
C ASN A 2 -9.18 19.67 20.21
N LEU A 3 -8.30 20.04 21.13
CA LEU A 3 -6.95 19.46 21.33
C LEU A 3 -6.93 17.92 21.50
N LEU A 4 -8.09 17.28 21.67
CA LEU A 4 -8.26 15.83 21.81
C LEU A 4 -8.68 15.14 20.49
N GLU A 5 -9.19 15.87 19.50
CA GLU A 5 -9.40 15.33 18.13
C GLU A 5 -8.08 15.28 17.34
N SER A 6 -7.07 16.01 17.78
CA SER A 6 -5.71 16.03 17.26
C SER A 6 -4.78 15.02 17.92
N LEU A 7 -5.30 14.00 18.63
CA LEU A 7 -4.42 12.98 19.18
C LEU A 7 -3.70 12.26 18.03
N PRO A 8 -2.35 12.29 17.99
CA PRO A 8 -1.56 11.71 16.90
C PRO A 8 -1.92 10.25 16.60
N THR A 9 -2.51 9.54 17.57
CA THR A 9 -3.00 8.17 17.47
C THR A 9 -4.22 8.00 16.58
N VAL A 10 -5.23 8.89 16.61
CA VAL A 10 -6.44 8.72 15.76
C VAL A 10 -6.12 8.99 14.30
N ILE A 11 -5.38 10.07 14.05
CA ILE A 11 -4.89 10.42 12.71
C ILE A 11 -3.91 9.35 12.22
N GLY A 12 -3.00 8.88 13.08
CA GLY A 12 -2.07 7.80 12.77
C GLY A 12 -2.77 6.52 12.32
N ILE A 13 -3.84 6.13 13.00
CA ILE A 13 -4.57 4.91 12.62
C ILE A 13 -5.39 5.13 11.35
N ALA A 14 -6.06 6.28 11.20
CA ALA A 14 -6.74 6.63 9.96
C ALA A 14 -5.78 6.69 8.76
N ALA A 15 -4.51 7.02 9.00
CA ALA A 15 -3.47 7.03 7.97
C ALA A 15 -3.01 5.61 7.58
N VAL A 16 -2.78 4.74 8.56
CA VAL A 16 -2.07 3.45 8.39
C VAL A 16 -3.01 2.26 8.18
N ALA A 17 -4.17 2.21 8.86
CA ALA A 17 -5.11 1.09 8.77
C ALA A 17 -5.55 0.72 7.34
N PRO A 18 -5.91 1.67 6.44
CA PRO A 18 -6.27 1.31 5.07
C PRO A 18 -5.13 0.63 4.32
N ALA A 19 -3.88 1.08 4.53
CA ALA A 19 -2.72 0.48 3.88
C ALA A 19 -2.49 -0.97 4.35
N LEU A 20 -2.65 -1.22 5.65
CA LEU A 20 -2.56 -2.58 6.22
C LEU A 20 -3.70 -3.48 5.76
N LEU A 21 -4.92 -2.95 5.62
CA LEU A 21 -6.07 -3.69 5.10
C LEU A 21 -5.83 -4.12 3.65
N VAL A 22 -5.39 -3.20 2.79
CA VAL A 22 -5.10 -3.52 1.38
C VAL A 22 -3.94 -4.50 1.28
N LEU A 23 -2.90 -4.34 2.12
CA LEU A 23 -1.78 -5.28 2.16
C LEU A 23 -2.26 -6.68 2.53
N TRP A 24 -3.13 -6.78 3.53
CA TRP A 24 -3.76 -8.05 3.88
C TRP A 24 -4.51 -8.66 2.69
N LEU A 25 -5.34 -7.88 1.99
CA LEU A 25 -6.10 -8.38 0.84
C LEU A 25 -5.19 -8.93 -0.27
N VAL A 26 -4.06 -8.27 -0.54
CA VAL A 26 -3.07 -8.76 -1.51
C VAL A 26 -2.44 -10.08 -1.06
N ILE A 27 -2.04 -10.17 0.20
CA ILE A 27 -1.45 -11.41 0.76
C ILE A 27 -2.47 -12.54 0.83
N ALA A 28 -3.73 -12.23 1.15
CA ALA A 28 -4.82 -13.19 1.21
C ALA A 28 -5.21 -13.74 -0.17
N ALA A 29 -4.91 -12.99 -1.24
CA ALA A 29 -5.10 -13.38 -2.62
C ALA A 29 -3.91 -14.18 -3.19
N ASP A 30 -2.73 -14.11 -2.58
CA ASP A 30 -1.55 -14.88 -2.99
C ASP A 30 -1.62 -16.30 -2.44
N GLU A 31 -1.51 -17.29 -3.32
CA GLU A 31 -1.59 -18.71 -2.97
C GLU A 31 -0.30 -19.29 -2.35
N ARG A 32 0.85 -18.62 -2.54
CA ARG A 32 2.16 -19.10 -2.05
C ARG A 32 2.93 -17.97 -1.38
N PRO A 33 2.37 -17.40 -0.30
CA PRO A 33 2.93 -16.24 0.35
C PRO A 33 4.39 -16.47 0.76
N GLY A 34 5.23 -15.52 0.30
CA GLY A 34 6.63 -15.43 0.64
C GLY A 34 6.91 -15.20 2.12
N PRO A 35 8.19 -15.09 2.50
CA PRO A 35 8.58 -14.80 3.88
C PRO A 35 7.99 -13.46 4.35
N PRO A 36 7.17 -13.43 5.41
CA PRO A 36 6.52 -12.19 5.84
C PRO A 36 7.51 -11.16 6.40
N GLY A 37 8.71 -11.57 6.81
CA GLY A 37 9.78 -10.64 7.17
C GLY A 37 10.17 -9.73 5.99
N LEU A 38 10.20 -10.23 4.76
CA LEU A 38 10.48 -9.41 3.58
C LEU A 38 9.29 -8.53 3.20
N VAL A 39 8.06 -9.00 3.41
CA VAL A 39 6.85 -8.18 3.23
C VAL A 39 6.86 -6.98 4.18
N TRP A 40 7.15 -7.21 5.47
CA TRP A 40 7.27 -6.13 6.44
C TRP A 40 8.47 -5.22 6.16
N ALA A 41 9.61 -5.78 5.75
CA ALA A 41 10.75 -4.98 5.33
C ALA A 41 10.39 -4.08 4.14
N SER A 42 9.69 -4.61 3.11
CA SER A 42 9.18 -3.81 1.99
C SER A 42 8.24 -2.69 2.45
N PHE A 43 7.30 -2.99 3.34
CA PHE A 43 6.38 -1.97 3.87
C PHE A 43 7.13 -0.87 4.62
N LEU A 44 8.01 -1.23 5.56
CA LEU A 44 8.74 -0.26 6.37
C LEU A 44 9.76 0.54 5.55
N LEU A 45 10.47 -0.10 4.61
CA LEU A 45 11.38 0.58 3.70
C LEU A 45 10.62 1.47 2.71
N GLY A 46 9.43 1.06 2.26
CA GLY A 46 8.53 1.88 1.47
C GLY A 46 8.14 3.16 2.20
N ALA A 47 7.72 3.05 3.47
CA ALA A 47 7.45 4.20 4.32
C ALA A 47 8.70 5.09 4.51
N ALA A 48 9.85 4.48 4.81
CA ALA A 48 11.11 5.19 5.01
C ALA A 48 11.61 5.89 3.73
N SER A 49 11.25 5.38 2.54
CA SER A 49 11.72 5.94 1.27
C SER A 49 11.24 7.38 1.00
N ILE A 50 10.22 7.86 1.71
CA ILE A 50 9.81 9.27 1.70
C ILE A 50 10.95 10.20 2.17
N SER A 51 11.80 9.76 3.09
CA SER A 51 12.97 10.55 3.52
C SER A 51 13.96 10.85 2.37
N LEU A 52 13.96 10.03 1.32
CA LEU A 52 14.80 10.22 0.14
C LEU A 52 14.17 11.14 -0.91
N LEU A 53 12.91 11.53 -0.72
CA LEU A 53 12.14 12.22 -1.74
C LEU A 53 12.67 13.63 -2.03
N GLY A 54 13.26 14.31 -1.04
CA GLY A 54 13.93 15.60 -1.24
C GLY A 54 15.09 15.49 -2.25
N TYR A 55 15.95 14.48 -2.09
CA TYR A 55 17.05 14.24 -3.03
C TYR A 55 16.54 13.80 -4.40
N ALA A 56 15.54 12.91 -4.44
CA ALA A 56 14.96 12.45 -5.69
C ALA A 56 14.32 13.60 -6.48
N ARG A 57 13.55 14.49 -5.83
CA ARG A 57 12.95 15.67 -6.48
C ARG A 57 14.01 16.65 -6.97
N ALA A 58 15.13 16.82 -6.26
CA ALA A 58 16.21 17.71 -6.67
C ALA A 58 16.81 17.33 -8.03
N LEU A 59 16.90 16.04 -8.36
CA LEU A 59 17.39 15.56 -9.66
C LEU A 59 16.54 16.03 -10.84
N PHE A 60 15.27 16.34 -10.60
CA PHE A 60 14.30 16.70 -11.64
C PHE A 60 13.82 18.16 -11.55
N ALA A 61 14.31 18.93 -10.56
CA ALA A 61 13.75 20.23 -10.20
C ALA A 61 13.79 21.26 -11.35
N ALA A 62 14.77 21.18 -12.25
CA ALA A 62 14.89 22.09 -13.39
C ALA A 62 13.91 21.78 -14.54
N ILE A 63 13.40 20.54 -14.64
CA ILE A 63 12.66 20.08 -15.83
C ILE A 63 11.36 20.86 -16.06
N PRO A 64 10.51 21.11 -15.05
CA PRO A 64 9.28 21.88 -15.28
C PRO A 64 9.53 23.32 -15.78
N GLY A 65 10.72 23.87 -15.52
CA GLY A 65 11.13 25.21 -15.95
C GLY A 65 11.77 25.26 -17.34
N LEU A 66 11.86 24.15 -18.07
CA LEU A 66 12.41 24.12 -19.44
C LEU A 66 11.45 24.69 -20.50
N THR A 67 10.26 25.12 -20.12
CA THR A 67 9.24 25.64 -21.03
C THR A 67 8.48 26.80 -20.41
N ASP A 68 8.20 27.81 -21.23
CA ASP A 68 7.32 28.93 -20.85
C ASP A 68 5.83 28.60 -21.06
N ASN A 69 5.50 27.46 -21.70
CA ASN A 69 4.11 27.04 -21.87
C ASN A 69 3.55 26.51 -20.53
N PRO A 70 2.54 27.16 -19.93
CA PRO A 70 2.07 26.82 -18.60
C PRO A 70 1.44 25.42 -18.52
N THR A 71 0.77 24.98 -19.59
CA THR A 71 0.16 23.64 -19.66
C THR A 71 1.24 22.56 -19.72
N LEU A 72 2.25 22.75 -20.57
CA LEU A 72 3.36 21.80 -20.67
C LEU A 72 4.18 21.76 -19.38
N ALA A 73 4.44 22.91 -18.75
CA ALA A 73 5.12 23.00 -17.45
C ALA A 73 4.37 22.21 -16.36
N MET A 74 3.04 22.24 -16.37
CA MET A 74 2.21 21.47 -15.43
C MET A 74 2.31 19.96 -15.66
N VAL A 75 2.30 19.51 -16.92
CA VAL A 75 2.52 18.10 -17.27
C VAL A 75 3.91 17.64 -16.85
N LEU A 76 4.94 18.45 -17.13
CA LEU A 76 6.31 18.16 -16.69
C LEU A 76 6.43 18.13 -15.18
N HIS A 77 5.71 19.00 -14.46
CA HIS A 77 5.67 18.97 -13.00
C HIS A 77 4.99 17.69 -12.47
N ALA A 78 3.85 17.29 -13.03
CA ALA A 78 3.18 16.04 -12.64
C ALA A 78 4.08 14.81 -12.86
N VAL A 79 4.77 14.74 -14.01
CA VAL A 79 5.65 13.61 -14.35
C VAL A 79 6.96 13.63 -13.56
N PHE A 80 7.72 14.73 -13.64
CA PHE A 80 9.09 14.79 -13.13
C PHE A 80 9.21 15.44 -11.75
N GLY A 81 8.28 16.32 -11.41
CA GLY A 81 8.23 16.96 -10.09
C GLY A 81 7.61 16.06 -9.02
N VAL A 82 6.64 15.21 -9.39
CA VAL A 82 5.84 14.38 -8.46
C VAL A 82 6.02 12.89 -8.72
N ALA A 83 5.47 12.37 -9.82
CA ALA A 83 5.35 10.93 -10.03
C ALA A 83 6.70 10.19 -10.13
N ALA A 84 7.64 10.68 -10.94
CA ALA A 84 8.93 10.02 -11.16
C ALA A 84 9.76 9.90 -9.87
N PRO A 85 10.00 10.99 -9.09
CA PRO A 85 10.71 10.89 -7.82
C PRO A 85 10.11 9.84 -6.88
N GLU A 86 8.78 9.82 -6.73
CA GLU A 86 8.10 8.92 -5.81
C GLU A 86 8.13 7.47 -6.25
N GLU A 87 7.89 7.19 -7.53
CA GLU A 87 7.93 5.82 -8.03
C GLU A 87 9.36 5.28 -8.09
N ILE A 88 10.36 6.11 -8.41
CA ILE A 88 11.76 5.67 -8.44
C ILE A 88 12.23 5.20 -7.05
N VAL A 89 11.93 5.94 -5.98
CA VAL A 89 12.35 5.54 -4.63
C VAL A 89 11.62 4.26 -4.17
N LYS A 90 10.34 4.09 -4.52
CA LYS A 90 9.59 2.86 -4.26
C LYS A 90 10.17 1.69 -5.05
N ILE A 91 10.41 1.85 -6.35
CA ILE A 91 10.98 0.82 -7.23
C ILE A 91 12.35 0.38 -6.72
N PHE A 92 13.19 1.30 -6.24
CA PHE A 92 14.46 0.97 -5.61
C PHE A 92 14.27 0.03 -4.42
N VAL A 93 13.31 0.32 -3.53
CA VAL A 93 12.97 -0.57 -2.40
C VAL A 93 12.50 -1.94 -2.89
N ILE A 94 11.62 -1.98 -3.90
CA ILE A 94 11.09 -3.24 -4.44
C ILE A 94 12.21 -4.10 -5.00
N ILE A 95 13.13 -3.51 -5.77
CA ILE A 95 14.31 -4.20 -6.31
C ILE A 95 15.20 -4.70 -5.17
N ALA A 96 15.53 -3.84 -4.21
CA ALA A 96 16.44 -4.17 -3.10
C ALA A 96 15.93 -5.31 -2.20
N VAL A 97 14.60 -5.41 -2.00
CA VAL A 97 14.01 -6.53 -1.24
C VAL A 97 13.90 -7.77 -2.13
N SER A 98 13.47 -7.62 -3.38
CA SER A 98 13.26 -8.76 -4.28
C SER A 98 14.56 -9.46 -4.68
N THR A 99 15.70 -8.76 -4.70
CA THR A 99 17.02 -9.35 -4.95
C THR A 99 17.53 -10.23 -3.83
N GLN A 100 16.97 -10.13 -2.61
CA GLN A 100 17.28 -11.04 -1.50
C GLN A 100 16.72 -12.45 -1.72
N ARG A 101 15.78 -12.61 -2.66
CA ARG A 101 15.23 -13.90 -3.06
C ARG A 101 16.01 -14.47 -4.24
N ALA A 102 16.21 -15.79 -4.21
CA ALA A 102 16.76 -16.52 -5.34
C ALA A 102 15.93 -16.25 -6.60
N ARG A 103 16.58 -16.28 -7.77
CA ARG A 103 15.90 -16.04 -9.06
C ARG A 103 14.81 -17.08 -9.38
N THR A 104 14.89 -18.24 -8.73
CA THR A 104 13.93 -19.35 -8.80
C THR A 104 12.79 -19.24 -7.77
N ALA A 105 12.80 -18.23 -6.90
CA ALA A 105 11.71 -17.98 -5.96
C ALA A 105 10.42 -17.61 -6.70
N ASP A 106 9.28 -17.74 -6.01
CA ASP A 106 7.98 -17.45 -6.58
C ASP A 106 7.91 -16.02 -7.14
N PRO A 107 7.60 -15.81 -8.42
CA PRO A 107 7.47 -14.46 -8.99
C PRO A 107 6.42 -13.61 -8.28
N MET A 108 5.40 -14.24 -7.68
CA MET A 108 4.37 -13.55 -6.90
C MET A 108 4.95 -12.83 -5.67
N ASP A 109 6.03 -13.35 -5.08
CA ASP A 109 6.73 -12.70 -3.95
C ASP A 109 7.09 -11.24 -4.30
N THR A 110 7.62 -11.02 -5.51
CA THR A 110 8.03 -9.68 -5.98
C THR A 110 6.82 -8.76 -6.15
N VAL A 111 5.66 -9.30 -6.55
CA VAL A 111 4.41 -8.54 -6.67
C VAL A 111 3.90 -8.12 -5.29
N VAL A 112 3.94 -9.01 -4.31
CA VAL A 112 3.54 -8.74 -2.92
C VAL A 112 4.49 -7.73 -2.26
N TYR A 113 5.81 -7.84 -2.48
CA TYR A 113 6.79 -6.84 -2.03
C TYR A 113 6.54 -5.47 -2.69
N GLY A 114 6.15 -5.47 -3.96
CA GLY A 114 5.65 -4.31 -4.69
C GLY A 114 4.50 -3.62 -3.97
N ALA A 115 3.43 -4.37 -3.71
CA ALA A 115 2.27 -3.89 -2.98
C ALA A 115 2.66 -3.32 -1.60
N ALA A 116 3.47 -4.05 -0.85
CA ALA A 116 3.92 -3.66 0.48
C ALA A 116 4.70 -2.34 0.46
N ALA A 117 5.66 -2.16 -0.46
CA ALA A 117 6.42 -0.93 -0.59
C ALA A 117 5.53 0.27 -0.95
N GLY A 118 4.62 0.10 -1.91
CA GLY A 118 3.66 1.14 -2.29
C GLY A 118 2.72 1.53 -1.14
N LEU A 119 2.19 0.54 -0.41
CA LEU A 119 1.28 0.76 0.72
C LEU A 119 2.00 1.37 1.94
N GLY A 120 3.26 0.99 2.19
CA GLY A 120 4.08 1.60 3.22
C GLY A 120 4.35 3.08 2.95
N PHE A 121 4.73 3.41 1.72
CA PHE A 121 4.85 4.80 1.27
C PHE A 121 3.53 5.54 1.46
N ALA A 122 2.43 4.96 0.98
CA ALA A 122 1.10 5.55 1.10
C ALA A 122 0.67 5.79 2.55
N ALA A 123 1.01 4.89 3.48
CA ALA A 123 0.67 5.04 4.90
C ALA A 123 1.34 6.28 5.51
N TYR A 124 2.63 6.47 5.25
CA TYR A 124 3.36 7.65 5.74
C TYR A 124 2.91 8.92 5.02
N GLU A 125 2.75 8.88 3.70
CA GLU A 125 2.27 10.04 2.94
C GLU A 125 0.87 10.46 3.39
N ASN A 126 -0.04 9.50 3.58
CA ASN A 126 -1.38 9.75 4.11
C ASN A 126 -1.30 10.43 5.49
N LEU A 127 -0.42 9.97 6.38
CA LEU A 127 -0.20 10.63 7.68
C LEU A 127 0.21 12.10 7.52
N VAL A 128 1.18 12.39 6.65
CA VAL A 128 1.62 13.77 6.36
C VAL A 128 0.47 14.62 5.85
N TYR A 129 -0.33 14.12 4.90
CA TYR A 129 -1.50 14.83 4.37
C TYR A 129 -2.54 15.12 5.46
N LEU A 130 -2.86 14.14 6.30
CA LEU A 130 -3.86 14.34 7.37
C LEU A 130 -3.40 15.36 8.41
N LEU A 131 -2.10 15.41 8.71
CA LEU A 131 -1.50 16.39 9.62
C LEU A 131 -1.41 17.79 9.00
N GLN A 132 -1.21 17.88 7.68
CA GLN A 132 -1.11 19.15 6.96
C GLN A 132 -2.46 19.87 6.84
N TYR A 133 -3.56 19.12 6.82
CA TYR A 133 -4.91 19.66 6.65
C TYR A 133 -5.84 19.30 7.82
N PRO A 134 -5.57 19.81 9.04
CA PRO A 134 -6.26 19.40 10.26
C PRO A 134 -7.76 19.74 10.25
N GLU A 135 -8.21 20.74 9.50
CA GLU A 135 -9.64 21.09 9.45
C GLU A 135 -10.49 20.11 8.63
N MET A 136 -9.85 19.32 7.75
CA MET A 136 -10.52 18.42 6.80
C MET A 136 -9.96 16.99 6.83
N TRP A 137 -9.17 16.65 7.85
CA TRP A 137 -8.48 15.35 7.94
C TRP A 137 -9.43 14.16 7.84
N ARG A 138 -10.66 14.25 8.37
CA ARG A 138 -11.64 13.14 8.30
C ARG A 138 -12.06 12.82 6.87
N THR A 139 -12.43 13.85 6.12
CA THR A 139 -12.83 13.70 4.71
C THR A 139 -11.66 13.23 3.87
N LEU A 140 -10.47 13.82 4.09
CA LEU A 140 -9.25 13.38 3.42
C LEU A 140 -8.91 11.93 3.74
N ALA A 141 -9.04 11.50 5.00
CA ALA A 141 -8.78 10.13 5.42
C ALA A 141 -9.67 9.15 4.67
N VAL A 142 -10.98 9.43 4.56
CA VAL A 142 -11.92 8.57 3.82
C VAL A 142 -11.57 8.52 2.33
N LEU A 143 -11.43 9.68 1.69
CA LEU A 143 -11.17 9.75 0.24
C LEU A 143 -9.85 9.05 -0.13
N ARG A 144 -8.79 9.31 0.65
CA ARG A 144 -7.48 8.70 0.44
C ARG A 144 -7.49 7.21 0.75
N SER A 145 -8.21 6.76 1.78
CA SER A 145 -8.34 5.33 2.12
C SER A 145 -8.99 4.52 1.01
N VAL A 146 -9.97 5.10 0.30
CA VAL A 146 -10.71 4.41 -0.76
C VAL A 146 -9.94 4.38 -2.08
N LEU A 147 -9.22 5.45 -2.41
CA LEU A 147 -8.63 5.61 -3.74
C LEU A 147 -7.11 5.72 -3.69
N THR A 148 -6.56 6.76 -3.06
CA THR A 148 -5.12 7.08 -3.13
C THR A 148 -4.25 5.99 -2.49
N VAL A 149 -4.64 5.44 -1.34
CA VAL A 149 -3.87 4.39 -0.64
C VAL A 149 -3.87 3.08 -1.46
N PRO A 150 -5.01 2.53 -1.90
CA PRO A 150 -5.02 1.38 -2.80
C PRO A 150 -4.30 1.65 -4.13
N PHE A 151 -4.38 2.87 -4.66
CA PHE A 151 -3.69 3.29 -5.89
C PHE A 151 -2.17 3.16 -5.78
N HIS A 152 -1.55 3.67 -4.71
CA HIS A 152 -0.11 3.46 -4.49
C HIS A 152 0.25 1.98 -4.32
N GLY A 153 -0.58 1.20 -3.64
CA GLY A 153 -0.41 -0.25 -3.60
C GLY A 153 -0.45 -0.89 -5.00
N ALA A 154 -1.37 -0.43 -5.85
CA ALA A 154 -1.51 -0.89 -7.22
C ALA A 154 -0.29 -0.51 -8.10
N LEU A 155 0.25 0.70 -7.96
CA LEU A 155 1.49 1.11 -8.65
C LEU A 155 2.66 0.22 -8.24
N GLY A 156 2.80 -0.06 -6.95
CA GLY A 156 3.79 -1.01 -6.42
C GLY A 156 3.61 -2.42 -6.99
N VAL A 157 2.37 -2.92 -7.06
CA VAL A 157 2.04 -4.21 -7.72
C VAL A 157 2.45 -4.21 -9.18
N ILE A 158 2.19 -3.14 -9.93
CA ILE A 158 2.53 -3.03 -11.36
C ILE A 158 4.05 -3.07 -11.54
N ALA A 159 4.80 -2.28 -10.76
CA ALA A 159 6.27 -2.32 -10.79
C ALA A 159 6.80 -3.71 -10.43
N GLY A 160 6.30 -4.31 -9.35
CA GLY A 160 6.66 -5.65 -8.91
C GLY A 160 6.35 -6.72 -9.97
N ALA A 161 5.21 -6.62 -10.64
CA ALA A 161 4.83 -7.51 -11.74
C ALA A 161 5.81 -7.43 -12.91
N TYR A 162 6.20 -6.22 -13.35
CA TYR A 162 7.19 -6.08 -14.44
C TYR A 162 8.60 -6.51 -14.02
N ILE A 163 8.99 -6.34 -12.74
CA ILE A 163 10.24 -6.90 -12.21
C ILE A 163 10.18 -8.43 -12.23
N ALA A 164 9.09 -9.02 -11.76
CA ALA A 164 8.87 -10.47 -11.77
C ALA A 164 8.95 -11.04 -13.19
N ILE A 165 8.23 -10.44 -14.15
CA ILE A 165 8.25 -10.84 -15.57
C ILE A 165 9.68 -10.74 -16.14
N THR A 166 10.40 -9.64 -15.86
CA THR A 166 11.78 -9.46 -16.32
C THR A 166 12.72 -10.52 -15.73
N ARG A 167 12.60 -10.84 -14.43
CA ARG A 167 13.47 -11.81 -13.74
C ARG A 167 13.20 -13.26 -14.16
N SER A 168 11.93 -13.64 -14.28
CA SER A 168 11.49 -14.97 -14.70
C SER A 168 11.72 -15.24 -16.19
N GLY A 169 11.99 -14.21 -16.99
CA GLY A 169 12.21 -14.34 -18.42
C GLY A 169 10.99 -14.91 -19.15
N ARG A 170 11.23 -15.68 -20.22
CA ARG A 170 10.18 -16.25 -21.09
C ARG A 170 9.21 -17.22 -20.38
N ALA A 171 9.46 -17.58 -19.11
CA ALA A 171 8.72 -18.58 -18.36
C ALA A 171 7.26 -18.18 -18.03
N LEU A 172 6.97 -16.87 -17.92
CA LEU A 172 5.60 -16.34 -17.70
C LEU A 172 4.82 -16.13 -19.02
N GLY A 173 5.15 -16.89 -20.08
CA GLY A 173 4.53 -16.78 -21.39
C GLY A 173 5.00 -15.57 -22.23
N ALA A 174 6.03 -14.85 -21.77
CA ALA A 174 6.60 -13.75 -22.51
C ALA A 174 7.58 -14.26 -23.60
N HIS A 175 7.03 -14.54 -24.78
CA HIS A 175 7.67 -14.32 -26.09
C HIS A 175 8.55 -15.45 -26.67
N ARG A 176 7.91 -16.28 -27.50
CA ARG A 176 8.60 -17.06 -28.55
C ARG A 176 8.87 -16.26 -29.85
N ARG A 177 8.37 -15.02 -30.04
CA ARG A 177 8.43 -14.33 -31.35
C ARG A 177 8.68 -12.80 -31.41
N ASP A 178 8.65 -12.03 -30.32
CA ASP A 178 8.93 -10.57 -30.37
C ASP A 178 10.29 -10.24 -29.73
N GLY A 179 11.23 -9.76 -30.56
CA GLY A 179 12.61 -9.44 -30.19
C GLY A 179 12.77 -8.16 -29.37
N TRP A 180 11.78 -7.26 -29.36
CA TRP A 180 11.86 -5.97 -28.67
C TRP A 180 11.38 -6.04 -27.22
N ALA A 181 10.74 -7.13 -26.81
CA ALA A 181 10.21 -7.28 -25.47
C ALA A 181 11.27 -7.36 -24.37
N PHE A 182 12.50 -7.74 -24.72
CA PHE A 182 13.63 -7.69 -23.82
C PHE A 182 13.96 -6.26 -23.37
N ILE A 183 13.70 -5.26 -24.22
CA ILE A 183 13.92 -3.84 -23.93
C ILE A 183 12.64 -3.22 -23.35
N ARG A 184 11.47 -3.51 -23.93
CA ARG A 184 10.19 -2.91 -23.51
C ARG A 184 9.79 -3.31 -22.09
N THR A 185 10.00 -4.56 -21.68
CA THR A 185 9.51 -5.05 -20.37
C THR A 185 10.24 -4.40 -19.18
N PRO A 186 11.59 -4.26 -19.18
CA PRO A 186 12.28 -3.51 -18.14
C PRO A 186 11.89 -2.04 -18.10
N MET A 187 11.67 -1.38 -19.25
CA MET A 187 11.22 0.01 -19.27
C MET A 187 9.87 0.21 -18.58
N LEU A 188 8.97 -0.77 -18.68
CA LEU A 188 7.65 -0.72 -18.03
C LEU A 188 7.72 -0.82 -16.50
N ILE A 189 8.86 -1.22 -15.91
CA ILE A 189 9.06 -1.15 -14.46
C ILE A 189 8.93 0.30 -13.98
N VAL A 190 9.43 1.26 -14.76
CA VAL A 190 9.41 2.69 -14.42
C VAL A 190 8.30 3.42 -15.18
N LEU A 191 8.22 3.26 -16.50
CA LEU A 191 7.31 4.05 -17.32
C LEU A 191 5.83 3.82 -16.98
N ALA A 192 5.45 2.57 -16.68
CA ALA A 192 4.05 2.26 -16.36
C ALA A 192 3.59 2.94 -15.05
N PRO A 193 4.25 2.72 -13.89
CA PRO A 193 3.82 3.38 -12.67
C PRO A 193 3.96 4.90 -12.73
N VAL A 194 5.05 5.45 -13.30
CA VAL A 194 5.23 6.90 -13.41
C VAL A 194 4.13 7.56 -14.25
N THR A 195 3.78 6.95 -15.40
CA THR A 195 2.72 7.51 -16.26
C THR A 195 1.37 7.43 -15.57
N LEU A 196 1.01 6.29 -14.96
CA LEU A 196 -0.27 6.13 -14.27
C LEU A 196 -0.39 7.08 -13.07
N HIS A 197 0.69 7.26 -12.31
CA HIS A 197 0.76 8.21 -11.21
C HIS A 197 0.61 9.65 -11.70
N ALA A 198 1.38 10.08 -12.71
CA ALA A 198 1.25 11.42 -13.27
C ALA A 198 -0.17 11.68 -13.82
N CYS A 199 -0.77 10.70 -14.50
CA CYS A 199 -2.15 10.79 -14.99
C CYS A 199 -3.18 10.89 -13.86
N PHE A 200 -2.94 10.23 -12.73
CA PHE A 200 -3.82 10.30 -11.55
C PHE A 200 -3.78 11.68 -10.89
N ASP A 201 -2.59 12.28 -10.77
CA ASP A 201 -2.40 13.57 -10.10
C ASP A 201 -2.73 14.78 -10.98
N LEU A 202 -2.51 14.67 -12.30
CA LEU A 202 -2.64 15.80 -13.22
C LEU A 202 -4.01 16.51 -13.14
N PRO A 203 -5.17 15.83 -13.08
CA PRO A 203 -6.46 16.52 -12.92
C PRO A 203 -6.55 17.33 -11.62
N LEU A 204 -6.04 16.78 -10.51
CA LEU A 204 -6.05 17.48 -9.22
C LEU A 204 -5.08 18.66 -9.22
N LEU A 205 -3.87 18.50 -9.75
CA LEU A 205 -2.89 19.59 -9.90
C LEU A 205 -3.43 20.72 -10.78
N THR A 206 -4.18 20.37 -11.83
CA THR A 206 -4.84 21.35 -12.70
C THR A 206 -5.86 22.16 -11.91
N LEU A 207 -6.74 21.50 -11.14
CA LEU A 207 -7.76 22.17 -10.32
C LEU A 207 -7.15 23.01 -9.19
N GLN A 208 -6.01 22.59 -8.63
CA GLN A 208 -5.29 23.36 -7.62
C GLN A 208 -4.67 24.63 -8.21
N ARG A 209 -4.13 24.55 -9.43
CA ARG A 209 -3.52 25.70 -10.12
C ARG A 209 -4.54 26.67 -10.72
N HIS A 210 -5.69 26.15 -11.12
CA HIS A 210 -6.77 26.88 -11.79
C HIS A 210 -8.08 26.78 -10.98
N PRO A 211 -8.17 27.42 -9.80
CA PRO A 211 -9.36 27.35 -8.94
C PRO A 211 -10.61 27.96 -9.58
N GLU A 212 -10.45 28.77 -10.64
CA GLU A 212 -11.53 29.32 -11.46
C GLU A 212 -12.28 28.26 -12.28
N ILE A 213 -11.71 27.07 -12.46
CA ILE A 213 -12.37 25.97 -13.18
C ILE A 213 -13.55 25.46 -12.35
N VAL A 214 -14.76 25.77 -12.80
CA VAL A 214 -16.02 25.37 -12.17
C VAL A 214 -16.94 24.63 -13.15
N GLY A 215 -18.10 24.16 -12.67
CA GLY A 215 -19.14 23.57 -13.52
C GLY A 215 -18.76 22.21 -14.10
N VAL A 216 -19.04 22.01 -15.40
CA VAL A 216 -18.86 20.72 -16.08
C VAL A 216 -17.40 20.31 -16.14
N LEU A 217 -16.50 21.25 -16.49
CA LEU A 217 -15.08 20.94 -16.65
C LEU A 217 -14.44 20.45 -15.36
N ARG A 218 -14.78 21.05 -14.22
CA ARG A 218 -14.32 20.59 -12.88
C ARG A 218 -14.72 19.14 -12.63
N ARG A 219 -16.00 18.81 -12.86
CA ARG A 219 -16.52 17.45 -12.66
C ARG A 219 -15.85 16.43 -13.58
N VAL A 220 -15.54 16.83 -14.82
CA VAL A 220 -14.80 15.96 -15.77
C VAL A 220 -13.40 15.66 -15.26
N LEU A 221 -12.67 16.67 -14.76
CA LEU A 221 -11.34 16.49 -14.18
C LEU A 221 -11.37 15.62 -12.92
N GLU A 222 -12.31 15.86 -12.00
CA GLU A 222 -12.51 15.03 -10.81
C GLU A 222 -12.83 13.57 -11.19
N ALA A 223 -13.73 13.35 -12.15
CA ALA A 223 -14.07 12.03 -12.65
C ALA A 223 -12.88 11.33 -13.33
N ALA A 224 -12.05 12.07 -14.08
CA ALA A 224 -10.86 11.53 -14.72
C ALA A 224 -9.88 10.92 -13.70
N GLY A 225 -9.60 11.65 -12.60
CA GLY A 225 -8.75 11.13 -11.52
C GLY A 225 -9.30 9.84 -10.90
N VAL A 226 -10.62 9.79 -10.65
CA VAL A 226 -11.30 8.60 -10.13
C VAL A 226 -11.20 7.40 -11.09
N VAL A 227 -11.48 7.61 -12.38
CA VAL A 227 -11.41 6.56 -13.40
C VAL A 227 -9.98 6.03 -13.56
N ILE A 228 -8.99 6.91 -13.57
CA ILE A 228 -7.57 6.51 -13.67
C ILE A 228 -7.13 5.73 -12.43
N GLY A 229 -7.54 6.16 -11.24
CA GLY A 229 -7.22 5.48 -9.99
C GLY A 229 -7.80 4.06 -9.95
N PHE A 230 -9.11 3.90 -10.15
CA PHE A 230 -9.74 2.57 -10.17
C PHE A 230 -9.29 1.71 -11.35
N GLY A 231 -9.04 2.31 -12.52
CA GLY A 231 -8.47 1.62 -13.67
C GLY A 231 -7.07 1.04 -13.39
N THR A 232 -6.24 1.78 -12.65
CA THR A 232 -4.91 1.32 -12.22
C THR A 232 -5.00 0.17 -11.22
N ILE A 233 -5.93 0.24 -10.26
CA ILE A 233 -6.21 -0.86 -9.32
C ILE A 233 -6.69 -2.12 -10.07
N ALA A 234 -7.58 -1.96 -11.05
CA ALA A 234 -8.05 -3.07 -11.88
C ALA A 234 -6.93 -3.69 -12.74
N LEU A 235 -6.03 -2.86 -13.28
CA LEU A 235 -4.84 -3.33 -14.00
C LEU A 235 -3.91 -4.13 -13.09
N ALA A 236 -3.63 -3.63 -11.89
CA ALA A 236 -2.84 -4.33 -10.88
C ALA A 236 -3.47 -5.70 -10.54
N ALA A 237 -4.77 -5.75 -10.28
CA ALA A 237 -5.50 -7.01 -10.02
C ALA A 237 -5.45 -7.98 -11.22
N ARG A 238 -5.47 -7.47 -12.45
CA ARG A 238 -5.29 -8.29 -13.66
C ARG A 238 -3.88 -8.87 -13.74
N LEU A 239 -2.84 -8.09 -13.41
CA LEU A 239 -1.45 -8.56 -13.41
C LEU A 239 -1.21 -9.62 -12.33
N VAL A 240 -1.74 -9.43 -11.12
CA VAL A 240 -1.71 -10.43 -10.04
C VAL A 240 -2.32 -11.74 -10.53
N ARG A 241 -3.56 -11.71 -11.06
CA ARG A 241 -4.22 -12.92 -11.58
C ARG A 241 -3.42 -13.60 -12.71
N ARG A 242 -2.84 -12.81 -13.62
CA ARG A 242 -2.04 -13.34 -14.73
C ARG A 242 -0.77 -14.04 -14.24
N ILE A 243 -0.06 -13.45 -13.28
CA ILE A 243 1.19 -14.04 -12.75
C ILE A 243 0.88 -15.29 -11.93
N GLY A 244 -0.18 -15.25 -11.11
CA GLY A 244 -0.62 -16.40 -10.31
C GLY A 244 -1.05 -17.60 -11.16
N ALA A 245 -1.79 -17.36 -12.25
CA ALA A 245 -2.29 -18.43 -13.13
C ALA A 245 -1.17 -19.26 -13.82
N HIS A 246 0.02 -18.70 -13.98
CA HIS A 246 1.13 -19.39 -14.65
C HIS A 246 1.92 -20.37 -13.78
N HIS A 247 1.57 -20.54 -12.49
CA HIS A 247 2.42 -21.27 -11.52
C HIS A 247 1.72 -22.37 -10.67
N ALA A 248 0.59 -22.95 -11.10
CA ALA A 248 -0.08 -24.04 -10.36
C ALA A 248 0.33 -25.46 -10.82
N PRO A 249 0.60 -26.39 -9.86
CA PRO A 249 -0.50 -27.12 -9.23
C PRO A 249 -0.50 -27.09 -7.69
N HIS A 250 -1.65 -27.46 -7.12
CA HIS A 250 -1.98 -27.43 -5.70
C HIS A 250 -1.30 -28.54 -4.90
N THR A 251 -0.61 -28.20 -3.82
CA THR A 251 -0.26 -29.16 -2.76
C THR A 251 -1.13 -28.88 -1.53
N GLU A 252 -1.47 -29.90 -0.72
CA GLU A 252 -2.26 -29.68 0.52
C GLU A 252 -1.55 -28.74 1.49
N VAL A 253 -0.22 -28.80 1.53
CA VAL A 253 0.63 -27.94 2.36
C VAL A 253 0.49 -26.45 2.00
N SER A 254 0.31 -26.11 0.72
CA SER A 254 0.13 -24.70 0.34
C SER A 254 -1.23 -24.16 0.77
N ARG A 255 -2.30 -24.99 0.73
CA ARG A 255 -3.63 -24.63 1.21
C ARG A 255 -3.67 -24.41 2.72
N GLU A 256 -2.98 -25.25 3.50
CA GLU A 256 -2.95 -25.11 4.95
C GLU A 256 -2.18 -23.84 5.37
N ARG A 257 -1.06 -23.54 4.71
CA ARG A 257 -0.27 -22.33 4.93
C ARG A 257 -1.03 -21.03 4.62
N LEU A 258 -1.77 -21.03 3.51
CA LEU A 258 -2.70 -19.97 3.12
C LEU A 258 -3.76 -19.71 4.19
N SER A 259 -4.39 -20.77 4.70
CA SER A 259 -5.43 -20.65 5.72
C SER A 259 -4.89 -20.04 7.02
N GLN A 260 -3.68 -20.43 7.44
CA GLN A 260 -3.02 -19.90 8.63
C GLN A 260 -2.65 -18.43 8.45
N LEU A 261 -2.12 -18.03 7.29
CA LEU A 261 -1.81 -16.63 6.99
C LEU A 261 -3.06 -15.77 6.89
N ARG A 262 -4.13 -16.26 6.26
CA ARG A 262 -5.42 -15.55 6.20
C ARG A 262 -6.01 -15.35 7.59
N GLY A 263 -5.99 -16.38 8.44
CA GLY A 263 -6.44 -16.28 9.84
C GLY A 263 -5.60 -15.30 10.65
N MET A 264 -4.27 -15.38 10.53
CA MET A 264 -3.33 -14.49 11.19
C MET A 264 -3.58 -13.02 10.83
N TRP A 265 -3.68 -12.70 9.54
CA TRP A 265 -3.94 -11.33 9.16
C TRP A 265 -5.37 -10.86 9.45
N ALA A 266 -6.38 -11.74 9.38
CA ALA A 266 -7.74 -11.39 9.82
C ALA A 266 -7.73 -11.00 11.31
N LEU A 267 -6.98 -11.73 12.15
CA LEU A 267 -6.76 -11.40 13.55
C LEU A 267 -5.95 -10.09 13.72
N LEU A 268 -4.99 -9.81 12.84
CA LEU A 268 -4.23 -8.55 12.86
C LEU A 268 -5.11 -7.34 12.52
N VAL A 269 -5.96 -7.46 11.49
CA VAL A 269 -6.90 -6.41 11.07
C VAL A 269 -8.00 -6.24 12.10
N ALA A 270 -8.59 -7.34 12.59
CA ALA A 270 -9.61 -7.29 13.64
C ALA A 270 -9.03 -6.78 14.96
N GLY A 271 -7.82 -7.20 15.33
CA GLY A 271 -7.12 -6.77 16.52
C GLY A 271 -6.70 -5.30 16.46
N GLY A 272 -6.15 -4.85 15.33
CA GLY A 272 -5.84 -3.45 15.08
C GLY A 272 -7.11 -2.58 15.06
N GLY A 273 -8.18 -3.05 14.42
CA GLY A 273 -9.47 -2.37 14.36
C GLY A 273 -10.16 -2.26 15.72
N ALA A 274 -10.18 -3.34 16.50
CA ALA A 274 -10.69 -3.33 17.88
C ALA A 274 -9.83 -2.42 18.76
N GLY A 275 -8.51 -2.56 18.73
CA GLY A 275 -7.61 -1.69 19.51
C GLY A 275 -7.79 -0.21 19.19
N PHE A 276 -8.04 0.10 17.92
CA PHE A 276 -8.36 1.45 17.47
C PHE A 276 -9.71 1.95 17.99
N ALA A 277 -10.79 1.19 17.79
CA ALA A 277 -12.11 1.56 18.27
C ALA A 277 -12.08 1.82 19.78
N GLY A 278 -11.38 0.97 20.53
CA GLY A 278 -11.18 1.13 21.95
C GLY A 278 -10.46 2.42 22.33
N THR A 279 -9.36 2.72 21.63
CA THR A 279 -8.62 3.97 21.83
C THR A 279 -9.49 5.19 21.48
N ALA A 280 -10.21 5.16 20.37
CA ALA A 280 -11.11 6.23 19.95
C ALA A 280 -12.24 6.48 20.98
N PHE A 281 -12.86 5.41 21.51
CA PHE A 281 -13.87 5.54 22.56
C PHE A 281 -13.27 6.12 23.85
N LEU A 282 -12.10 5.66 24.27
CA LEU A 282 -11.41 6.17 25.46
C LEU A 282 -11.13 7.68 25.33
N LEU A 283 -10.57 8.11 24.20
CA LEU A 283 -10.22 9.51 23.95
C LEU A 283 -11.44 10.41 23.82
N THR A 284 -12.49 9.93 23.15
CA THR A 284 -13.78 10.63 23.05
C THR A 284 -14.42 10.79 24.43
N SER A 285 -14.31 9.78 25.30
CA SER A 285 -14.80 9.85 26.68
C SER A 285 -14.07 10.91 27.50
N ILE A 286 -12.74 10.90 27.45
CA ILE A 286 -11.89 11.87 28.14
C ILE A 286 -12.25 13.28 27.68
N HIS A 287 -12.42 13.47 26.37
CA HIS A 287 -12.84 14.75 25.80
C HIS A 287 -14.22 15.22 26.28
N HIS A 288 -15.20 14.31 26.31
CA HIS A 288 -16.54 14.64 26.77
C HIS A 288 -16.57 15.01 28.24
N TRP A 289 -15.74 14.38 29.08
CA TRP A 289 -15.57 14.75 30.48
C TRP A 289 -15.04 16.18 30.63
N PHE A 290 -14.01 16.56 29.87
CA PHE A 290 -13.46 17.92 29.94
C PHE A 290 -14.42 19.01 29.41
N THR A 291 -15.32 18.69 28.48
CA THR A 291 -16.19 19.67 27.83
C THR A 291 -17.62 19.72 28.38
N ASN A 292 -18.14 18.60 28.92
CA ASN A 292 -19.52 18.47 29.38
C ASN A 292 -19.61 17.57 30.64
N PRO A 293 -19.05 18.00 31.79
CA PRO A 293 -18.97 17.17 33.00
C PRO A 293 -20.35 16.77 33.56
N ALA A 294 -21.41 17.50 33.21
CA ALA A 294 -22.78 17.21 33.65
C ALA A 294 -23.48 16.06 32.88
N ARG A 295 -22.98 15.66 31.69
CA ARG A 295 -23.52 14.53 30.91
C ARG A 295 -22.50 13.39 30.88
N ASN A 296 -22.57 12.52 31.88
CA ASN A 296 -21.51 11.57 32.18
C ASN A 296 -21.69 10.24 31.42
N VAL A 297 -21.41 10.24 30.10
CA VAL A 297 -21.36 9.00 29.28
C VAL A 297 -20.05 8.20 29.52
N THR A 298 -19.12 8.81 30.27
CA THR A 298 -17.76 8.36 30.58
C THR A 298 -17.73 7.02 31.32
N MET A 299 -18.74 6.75 32.17
CA MET A 299 -18.84 5.46 32.89
C MET A 299 -19.07 4.27 31.95
N VAL A 300 -19.55 4.50 30.72
CA VAL A 300 -19.77 3.44 29.72
C VAL A 300 -18.64 3.39 28.71
N LEU A 301 -18.22 4.55 28.20
CA LEU A 301 -17.29 4.62 27.07
C LEU A 301 -15.82 4.34 27.47
N ILE A 302 -15.39 4.64 28.71
CA ILE A 302 -14.04 4.29 29.19
C ILE A 302 -13.87 2.76 29.33
N PRO A 303 -14.75 2.03 30.03
CA PRO A 303 -14.66 0.58 30.11
C PRO A 303 -14.74 -0.09 28.74
N LEU A 304 -15.62 0.41 27.85
CA LEU A 304 -15.73 -0.08 26.48
C LEU A 304 -14.41 0.14 25.70
N GLY A 305 -13.80 1.31 25.89
CA GLY A 305 -12.51 1.67 25.32
C GLY A 305 -11.39 0.74 25.74
N LEU A 306 -11.24 0.53 27.05
CA LEU A 306 -10.25 -0.37 27.64
C LEU A 306 -10.46 -1.83 27.23
N ALA A 307 -11.71 -2.30 27.23
CA ALA A 307 -12.04 -3.66 26.80
C ALA A 307 -11.68 -3.90 25.33
N SER A 308 -11.97 -2.93 24.47
CA SER A 308 -11.67 -3.03 23.04
C SER A 308 -10.16 -2.94 22.75
N ILE A 309 -9.39 -2.15 23.52
CA ILE A 309 -7.91 -2.18 23.53
C ILE A 309 -7.37 -3.55 23.96
N ALA A 310 -7.90 -4.11 25.05
CA ALA A 310 -7.48 -5.41 25.56
C ALA A 310 -7.76 -6.53 24.55
N ILE A 311 -8.95 -6.52 23.92
CA ILE A 311 -9.29 -7.44 22.83
C ILE A 311 -8.31 -7.29 21.67
N GLY A 312 -8.00 -6.05 21.27
CA GLY A 312 -7.03 -5.78 20.21
C GLY A 312 -5.63 -6.34 20.51
N ALA A 313 -5.14 -6.14 21.74
CA ALA A 313 -3.86 -6.66 22.20
C ALA A 313 -3.83 -8.19 22.23
N VAL A 314 -4.90 -8.83 22.72
CA VAL A 314 -5.05 -10.30 22.72
C VAL A 314 -5.02 -10.84 21.30
N LEU A 315 -5.76 -10.23 20.38
CA LEU A 315 -5.80 -10.65 18.97
C LEU A 315 -4.42 -10.50 18.31
N LEU A 316 -3.66 -9.44 18.61
CA LEU A 316 -2.27 -9.27 18.17
C LEU A 316 -1.34 -10.37 18.73
N VAL A 317 -1.44 -10.69 20.02
CA VAL A 317 -0.65 -11.78 20.63
C VAL A 317 -1.00 -13.14 20.02
N LEU A 318 -2.29 -13.42 19.80
CA LEU A 318 -2.76 -14.64 19.15
C LEU A 318 -2.25 -14.73 17.70
N THR A 319 -2.23 -13.60 17.00
CA THR A 319 -1.67 -13.48 15.65
C THR A 319 -0.19 -13.85 15.63
N THR A 320 0.62 -13.24 16.52
CA THR A 320 2.05 -13.53 16.64
C THR A 320 2.31 -14.97 17.05
N THR A 321 1.48 -15.53 17.92
CA THR A 321 1.60 -16.92 18.37
C THR A 321 1.26 -17.90 17.24
N ALA A 322 0.16 -17.68 16.51
CA ALA A 322 -0.22 -18.47 15.35
C ALA A 322 0.87 -18.44 14.26
N TYR A 323 1.50 -17.28 14.05
CA TYR A 323 2.63 -17.13 13.15
C TYR A 323 3.83 -18.01 13.54
N ILE A 324 4.25 -17.92 14.80
CA ILE A 324 5.43 -18.65 15.32
C ILE A 324 5.17 -20.15 15.31
N LEU A 325 4.00 -20.59 15.78
CA LEU A 325 3.64 -22.01 15.84
C LEU A 325 3.43 -22.61 14.45
N GLY A 326 2.76 -21.90 13.55
CA GLY A 326 2.59 -22.33 12.14
C GLY A 326 3.94 -22.45 11.42
N ARG A 327 4.85 -21.48 11.63
CA ARG A 327 6.22 -21.53 11.10
C ARG A 327 7.00 -22.75 11.61
N ASN A 328 6.88 -23.07 12.90
CA ASN A 328 7.60 -24.19 13.51
C ASN A 328 7.08 -25.54 13.01
N ARG A 329 5.76 -25.71 12.90
CA ARG A 329 5.14 -26.93 12.35
C ARG A 329 5.57 -27.22 10.91
N MET A 330 5.65 -26.19 10.06
CA MET A 330 6.09 -26.34 8.67
C MET A 330 7.59 -26.67 8.55
N ARG A 331 8.43 -26.17 9.47
CA ARG A 331 9.86 -26.52 9.51
C ARG A 331 10.09 -27.97 9.95
N THR A 332 9.28 -28.48 10.87
CA THR A 332 9.37 -29.87 11.35
C THR A 332 8.79 -30.89 10.36
N ALA A 333 7.90 -30.47 9.46
CA ALA A 333 7.34 -31.35 8.41
C ALA A 333 8.23 -31.45 7.15
N ALA A 334 9.16 -30.51 6.95
CA ALA A 334 10.06 -30.47 5.79
C ALA A 334 11.15 -31.57 5.69
N PRO A 335 11.60 -32.27 6.76
CA PRO A 335 12.70 -33.25 6.62
C PRO A 335 12.33 -34.57 5.93
N ALA A 336 11.06 -34.88 5.66
CA ALA A 336 10.69 -36.23 5.20
C ALA A 336 10.73 -36.45 3.67
N MET A 337 10.84 -35.39 2.85
CA MET A 337 10.73 -35.50 1.38
C MET A 337 12.06 -35.54 0.61
N THR A 338 13.21 -35.49 1.28
CA THR A 338 14.54 -35.50 0.61
C THR A 338 15.32 -36.81 0.79
N ALA A 339 14.70 -37.85 1.37
CA ALA A 339 15.36 -39.15 1.59
C ALA A 339 14.93 -40.27 0.62
N GLN A 340 14.20 -39.94 -0.46
CA GLN A 340 13.83 -40.91 -1.51
C GLN A 340 13.90 -40.24 -2.90
N SER A 341 15.11 -40.01 -3.40
CA SER A 341 15.42 -39.92 -4.84
C SER A 341 16.91 -40.12 -5.06
#